data_AF-T0HJF9-F1
#
_entry.id   AF-T0HJF9-F1
#
_cell.length_a   1.000
_cell.length_b   1.000
_cell.length_c   1.000
_cell.angle_alpha   90.00
_cell.angle_beta   90.00
_cell.angle_gamma   90.00
#
_symmetry.space_group_name_H-M   'P 1'
#
loop_
_entity.id
_entity.type
_entity.pdbx_description
1 polymer ?
#
loop_
_entity_poly.entity_id
_entity_poly.type
_entity_poly.pdbx_seq_one_letter_code
_entity_poly.pdbx_strand_id
1 'polypeptide(L)'
;MSDVRFAGYAAVFDRVDRGGDVVRAGAFAGVAAGVPLLWQHRPGEVIGTVEKVEEDARGLRVIGRVSGRTAAGREAGRALREKAVDGLSFGYRVREARGGSPRELLDLEVVEVSVVTHPMQDLARVIAVE
;
A
#
# COMPACT_ATOMS: atom_id res chain seq x y z
N MET A 1 -21.01 13.20 -3.10
CA MET A 1 -19.82 12.78 -3.87
C MET A 1 -19.52 11.35 -3.48
N SER A 2 -19.28 10.46 -4.45
CA SER A 2 -19.11 9.03 -4.22
C SER A 2 -17.70 8.69 -3.76
N ASP A 3 -17.61 7.67 -2.91
CA ASP A 3 -16.35 7.00 -2.59
C ASP A 3 -15.76 6.34 -3.85
N VAL A 4 -14.46 6.06 -3.82
CA VAL A 4 -13.75 5.29 -4.86
C VAL A 4 -13.22 4.03 -4.22
N ARG A 5 -13.39 2.90 -4.90
CA ARG A 5 -12.79 1.64 -4.48
C ARG A 5 -11.75 1.20 -5.48
N PHE A 6 -10.68 0.58 -5.01
CA PHE A 6 -9.64 0.05 -5.88
C PHE A 6 -9.09 -1.27 -5.34
N ALA A 7 -8.50 -2.05 -6.23
CA ALA A 7 -7.69 -3.20 -5.88
C ALA A 7 -6.24 -2.98 -6.36
N GLY A 8 -5.27 -3.52 -5.62
CA GLY A 8 -3.86 -3.38 -5.98
C GLY A 8 -2.95 -4.27 -5.15
N TYR A 9 -1.65 -4.16 -5.42
CA TYR A 9 -0.61 -4.77 -4.61
C TYR A 9 0.15 -3.67 -3.87
N ALA A 10 0.14 -3.69 -2.53
CA ALA A 10 0.89 -2.76 -1.71
C ALA A 10 2.36 -3.16 -1.57
N ALA A 11 2.65 -4.46 -1.73
CA ALA A 11 3.99 -5.02 -1.76
C ALA A 11 4.04 -6.17 -2.78
N VAL A 12 5.23 -6.41 -3.34
CA VAL A 12 5.51 -7.57 -4.20
C VAL A 12 6.68 -8.32 -3.59
N PHE A 13 6.55 -9.64 -3.46
CA PHE A 13 7.55 -10.47 -2.81
C PHE A 13 8.78 -10.69 -3.68
N ASP A 14 9.91 -10.97 -3.02
CA ASP A 14 11.16 -11.40 -3.65
C ASP A 14 11.72 -10.42 -4.69
N ARG A 15 11.39 -9.13 -4.54
CA ARG A 15 11.89 -8.02 -5.37
C ARG A 15 12.54 -6.97 -4.50
N VAL A 16 13.74 -6.56 -4.91
CA VAL A 16 14.46 -5.44 -4.28
C VAL A 16 13.69 -4.16 -4.58
N ASP A 17 13.38 -3.39 -3.55
CA ASP A 17 12.78 -2.06 -3.70
C ASP A 17 13.87 -0.98 -3.85
N ARG A 18 13.46 0.27 -4.07
CA ARG A 18 14.39 1.41 -4.19
C ARG A 18 15.17 1.72 -2.91
N GLY A 19 14.71 1.22 -1.76
CA GLY A 19 15.41 1.30 -0.47
C GLY A 19 16.45 0.21 -0.27
N GLY A 20 16.48 -0.82 -1.14
CA GLY A 20 17.39 -1.96 -1.04
C GLY A 20 16.84 -3.13 -0.21
N ASP A 21 15.56 -3.08 0.18
CA ASP A 21 14.90 -4.13 0.94
C ASP A 21 14.18 -5.13 0.02
N VAL A 22 14.01 -6.36 0.51
CA VAL A 22 13.20 -7.41 -0.13
C VAL A 22 12.16 -7.89 0.88
N VAL A 23 10.88 -7.76 0.54
CA VAL A 23 9.81 -8.35 1.36
C VAL A 23 9.65 -9.83 1.02
N ARG A 24 9.63 -10.70 2.03
CA ARG A 24 9.38 -12.13 1.85
C ARG A 24 7.90 -12.46 2.08
N ALA A 25 7.43 -13.53 1.44
CA ALA A 25 6.10 -14.08 1.74
C ALA A 25 5.98 -14.47 3.22
N GLY A 26 4.84 -14.21 3.83
CA GLY A 26 4.61 -14.38 5.27
C GLY A 26 4.94 -13.15 6.11
N ALA A 27 5.61 -12.14 5.53
CA ALA A 27 5.97 -10.91 6.26
C ALA A 27 4.76 -10.10 6.72
N PHE A 28 3.56 -10.36 6.18
CA PHE A 28 2.33 -9.68 6.55
C PHE A 28 1.33 -10.56 7.32
N ALA A 29 1.77 -11.70 7.89
CA ALA A 29 0.89 -12.64 8.57
C ALA A 29 0.04 -12.01 9.71
N GLY A 30 0.51 -10.92 10.33
CA GLY A 30 -0.21 -10.19 11.38
C GLY A 30 -1.11 -9.04 10.91
N VAL A 31 -1.18 -8.75 9.61
CA VAL A 31 -1.90 -7.58 9.10
C VAL A 31 -3.38 -7.89 8.92
N ALA A 32 -4.23 -7.03 9.48
CA ALA A 32 -5.68 -7.10 9.34
C ALA A 32 -6.23 -5.96 8.49
N ALA A 33 -7.50 -6.07 8.06
CA ALA A 33 -8.23 -4.94 7.49
C ALA A 33 -8.38 -3.79 8.49
N GLY A 34 -8.72 -2.60 7.98
CA GLY A 34 -8.85 -1.39 8.79
C GLY A 34 -7.59 -0.54 8.86
N VAL A 35 -6.51 -0.95 8.17
CA VAL A 35 -5.30 -0.12 8.02
C VAL A 35 -5.68 1.23 7.41
N PRO A 36 -5.21 2.36 7.96
CA PRO A 36 -5.45 3.69 7.39
C PRO A 36 -4.93 3.76 5.96
N LEU A 37 -5.74 4.34 5.07
CA LEU A 37 -5.30 4.67 3.72
C LEU A 37 -4.94 6.16 3.66
N LEU A 38 -3.69 6.49 3.36
CA LEU A 38 -3.19 7.86 3.30
C LEU A 38 -2.92 8.34 1.87
N TRP A 39 -2.81 9.65 1.71
CA TRP A 39 -2.28 10.27 0.49
C TRP A 39 -0.80 10.61 0.69
N GLN A 40 0.07 10.08 -0.18
CA GLN A 40 1.49 10.46 -0.25
C GLN A 40 2.23 10.38 1.09
N HIS A 41 1.94 9.35 1.92
CA HIS A 41 2.51 9.16 3.26
C HIS A 41 2.23 10.30 4.26
N ARG A 42 1.30 11.22 3.97
CA ARG A 42 1.02 12.36 4.85
C ARG A 42 0.11 11.94 6.01
N PRO A 43 0.55 11.96 7.27
CA PRO A 43 -0.25 11.49 8.40
C PRO A 43 -1.55 12.29 8.61
N GLY A 44 -1.57 13.56 8.20
CA GLY A 44 -2.76 14.42 8.26
C GLY A 44 -3.74 14.23 7.10
N GLU A 45 -3.41 13.41 6.11
CA GLU A 45 -4.24 13.20 4.91
C GLU A 45 -4.70 11.74 4.83
N VAL A 46 -5.45 11.32 5.86
CA VAL A 46 -6.19 10.05 5.81
C VAL A 46 -7.32 10.18 4.79
N ILE A 47 -7.18 9.47 3.67
CA ILE A 47 -8.14 9.50 2.56
C ILE A 47 -9.13 8.35 2.61
N GLY A 48 -8.93 7.35 3.48
CA GLY A 48 -9.83 6.21 3.57
C GLY A 48 -9.30 5.07 4.42
N THR A 49 -9.66 3.85 4.04
CA THR A 49 -9.25 2.63 4.74
C THR A 49 -8.99 1.48 3.78
N VAL A 50 -8.10 0.58 4.17
CA VAL A 50 -7.92 -0.72 3.51
C VAL A 50 -8.96 -1.69 4.06
N GLU A 51 -9.90 -2.10 3.20
CA GLU A 51 -11.03 -2.97 3.55
C GLU A 51 -10.67 -4.46 3.50
N LYS A 52 -9.66 -4.82 2.71
CA LYS A 52 -9.17 -6.20 2.60
C LYS A 52 -7.66 -6.20 2.45
N VAL A 53 -7.02 -7.13 3.13
CA VAL A 53 -5.60 -7.46 3.03
C VAL A 53 -5.48 -8.97 2.88
N GLU A 54 -4.69 -9.42 1.91
CA GLU A 54 -4.46 -10.84 1.65
C GLU A 54 -3.09 -11.02 1.00
N GLU A 55 -2.27 -11.94 1.52
CA GLU A 55 -1.09 -12.39 0.81
C GLU A 55 -1.48 -13.43 -0.24
N ASP A 56 -0.90 -13.32 -1.44
CA ASP A 56 -0.93 -14.38 -2.44
C ASP A 56 0.49 -14.71 -2.91
N ALA A 57 0.62 -15.56 -3.93
CA ALA A 57 1.93 -15.95 -4.45
C ALA A 57 2.77 -14.78 -5.01
N ARG A 58 2.15 -13.63 -5.29
CA ARG A 58 2.83 -12.44 -5.84
C ARG A 58 3.19 -11.45 -4.76
N GLY A 59 2.33 -11.21 -3.78
CA GLY A 59 2.53 -10.11 -2.83
C GLY A 59 1.37 -9.86 -1.89
N LEU A 60 1.39 -8.67 -1.28
CA LEU A 60 0.29 -8.18 -0.44
C LEU A 60 -0.77 -7.52 -1.30
N ARG A 61 -1.86 -8.24 -1.56
CA ARG A 61 -3.03 -7.72 -2.26
C ARG A 61 -3.92 -6.97 -1.29
N VAL A 62 -4.38 -5.79 -1.72
CA VAL A 62 -5.27 -4.93 -0.94
C VAL A 62 -6.51 -4.50 -1.72
N ILE A 63 -7.60 -4.26 -0.99
CA ILE A 63 -8.76 -3.51 -1.47
C ILE A 63 -8.87 -2.24 -0.62
N GLY A 64 -8.75 -1.07 -1.24
CA GLY A 64 -8.85 0.21 -0.57
C GLY A 64 -10.15 0.93 -0.93
N ARG A 65 -10.74 1.62 0.05
CA ARG A 65 -11.84 2.57 -0.16
C ARG A 65 -11.38 3.98 0.20
N VAL A 66 -11.41 4.85 -0.79
CA VAL A 66 -11.15 6.29 -0.68
C VAL A 66 -12.48 7.01 -0.43
N SER A 67 -12.53 7.78 0.66
CA SER A 67 -13.68 8.55 1.09
C SER A 67 -13.79 9.87 0.33
N GLY A 68 -14.94 10.12 -0.30
CA GLY A 68 -15.22 11.40 -0.97
C GLY A 68 -15.49 12.57 -0.01
N ARG A 69 -15.40 12.37 1.31
CA ARG A 69 -15.80 13.35 2.33
C ARG A 69 -14.78 14.45 2.55
N THR A 70 -13.49 14.17 2.36
CA THR A 70 -12.40 15.15 2.54
C THR A 70 -11.93 15.70 1.19
N ALA A 71 -11.26 16.86 1.19
CA ALA A 71 -10.67 17.42 -0.04
C ALA A 71 -9.62 16.47 -0.63
N ALA A 72 -8.69 16.00 0.21
CA ALA A 72 -7.66 15.04 -0.19
C ALA A 72 -8.25 13.73 -0.74
N GLY A 73 -9.31 13.20 -0.13
CA GLY A 73 -9.96 11.98 -0.63
C GLY A 73 -10.62 12.18 -2.00
N ARG A 74 -11.20 13.36 -2.26
CA ARG A 74 -11.74 13.69 -3.60
C ARG A 74 -10.64 13.81 -4.64
N GLU A 75 -9.53 14.46 -4.30
CA GLU A 75 -8.38 14.61 -5.18
C GLU A 75 -7.75 13.25 -5.51
N ALA A 76 -7.48 12.43 -4.49
CA ALA A 76 -6.95 11.08 -4.64
C ALA A 76 -7.90 10.19 -5.46
N GLY A 77 -9.20 10.22 -5.17
CA GLY A 77 -10.20 9.45 -5.90
C GLY A 77 -10.28 9.84 -7.37
N ARG A 78 -10.18 11.14 -7.69
CA ARG A 78 -10.12 11.63 -9.07
C ARG A 78 -8.83 11.17 -9.76
N ALA A 79 -7.68 11.32 -9.11
CA ALA A 79 -6.38 10.92 -9.66
C ALA A 79 -6.33 9.42 -9.98
N LEU A 80 -6.92 8.58 -9.12
CA LEU A 80 -7.05 7.13 -9.36
C LEU A 80 -7.93 6.82 -10.58
N ARG A 81 -9.11 7.43 -10.69
CA ARG A 81 -10.04 7.23 -11.82
C ARG A 81 -9.42 7.67 -13.15
N GLU A 82 -8.68 8.78 -13.13
CA GLU A 82 -7.98 9.32 -14.30
C GLU A 82 -6.65 8.59 -14.59
N LYS A 83 -6.25 7.62 -13.74
CA LYS A 83 -4.95 6.94 -13.78
C LYS A 83 -3.75 7.89 -13.74
N ALA A 84 -3.94 9.08 -13.18
CA ALA A 84 -2.88 10.05 -12.95
C ALA A 84 -1.95 9.63 -11.80
N VAL A 85 -2.48 8.85 -10.85
CA VAL A 85 -1.72 8.19 -9.79
C VAL A 85 -2.22 6.75 -9.65
N ASP A 86 -1.29 5.79 -9.62
CA ASP A 86 -1.58 4.37 -9.45
C ASP A 86 -0.59 3.66 -8.52
N GLY A 87 0.37 4.37 -7.91
CA GLY A 87 1.35 3.78 -7.01
C GLY A 87 0.76 3.44 -5.65
N LEU A 88 1.22 2.33 -5.08
CA LEU A 88 0.93 1.95 -3.70
C LEU A 88 2.23 1.80 -2.92
N SER A 89 2.18 2.19 -1.66
CA SER A 89 3.27 2.00 -0.71
C SER A 89 2.68 1.79 0.68
N PHE A 90 3.51 1.48 1.66
CA PHE A 90 3.07 1.22 3.01
C PHE A 90 4.17 1.62 4.00
N GLY A 91 3.75 2.21 5.12
CA GLY A 91 4.56 2.49 6.28
C GLY A 91 4.51 1.30 7.23
N TYR A 92 5.65 0.92 7.80
CA TYR A 92 5.76 -0.27 8.62
C TYR A 92 6.81 -0.14 9.73
N ARG A 93 6.74 -1.06 10.69
CA ARG A 93 7.82 -1.36 11.63
C ARG A 93 8.35 -2.76 11.36
N VAL A 94 9.67 -2.92 11.34
CA VAL A 94 10.31 -4.22 11.18
C VAL A 94 10.29 -4.95 12.52
N ARG A 95 9.70 -6.16 12.54
CA ARG A 95 9.74 -7.08 13.68
C ARG A 95 10.85 -8.10 13.52
N GLU A 96 11.00 -8.65 12.31
CA GLU A 96 12.06 -9.58 11.97
C GLU A 96 12.63 -9.30 10.57
N ALA A 97 13.96 -9.34 10.45
CA ALA A 97 14.66 -9.20 9.19
C ALA A 97 16.01 -9.93 9.24
N ARG A 98 16.57 -10.23 8.07
CA ARG A 98 17.91 -10.81 7.91
C ARG A 98 18.67 -10.20 6.74
N GLY A 99 19.96 -10.49 6.64
CA GLY A 99 20.81 -9.99 5.56
C GLY A 99 21.24 -8.53 5.77
N GLY A 100 21.64 -7.86 4.68
CA GLY A 100 22.17 -6.50 4.76
C GLY A 100 22.13 -5.72 3.44
N SER A 101 22.47 -6.35 2.31
CA SER A 101 22.32 -5.75 0.97
C SER A 101 22.09 -6.83 -0.10
N PRO A 102 20.82 -7.23 -0.35
CA PRO A 102 19.61 -6.69 0.26
C PRO A 102 19.39 -7.14 1.71
N ARG A 103 18.62 -6.36 2.47
CA ARG A 103 18.00 -6.81 3.72
C ARG A 103 16.64 -7.43 3.38
N GLU A 104 16.40 -8.63 3.89
CA GLU A 104 15.14 -9.35 3.72
C GLU A 104 14.24 -9.11 4.92
N LEU A 105 13.01 -8.63 4.67
CA LEU A 105 11.98 -8.37 5.66
C LEU A 105 11.11 -9.62 5.83
N LEU A 106 11.06 -10.16 7.05
CA LEU A 106 10.44 -11.46 7.37
C LEU A 106 9.18 -11.33 8.22
N ASP A 107 9.06 -10.27 9.03
CA ASP A 107 7.86 -9.94 9.79
C ASP A 107 7.74 -8.42 9.94
N LEU A 108 6.58 -7.88 9.56
CA LEU A 108 6.29 -6.46 9.49
C LEU A 108 4.99 -6.12 10.21
N GLU A 109 5.02 -5.07 11.02
CA GLU A 109 3.81 -4.37 11.45
C GLU A 109 3.47 -3.30 10.43
N VAL A 110 2.38 -3.48 9.69
CA VAL A 110 1.89 -2.43 8.78
C VAL A 110 1.14 -1.36 9.57
N VAL A 111 1.59 -0.12 9.44
CA VAL A 111 1.02 1.05 10.11
C VAL A 111 0.02 1.76 9.22
N GLU A 112 0.30 1.83 7.93
CA GLU A 112 -0.55 2.50 6.94
C GLU A 112 -0.32 1.91 5.54
N VAL A 113 -1.26 2.16 4.62
CA VAL A 113 -1.05 2.02 3.18
C VAL A 113 -1.31 3.37 2.53
N SER A 114 -0.47 3.76 1.58
CA SER A 114 -0.57 5.05 0.89
C SER A 114 -0.80 4.87 -0.59
N VAL A 115 -1.67 5.72 -1.15
CA VAL A 115 -1.64 6.01 -2.59
C VAL A 115 -0.56 7.05 -2.84
N VAL A 116 0.40 6.72 -3.71
CA VAL A 116 1.61 7.52 -3.93
C VAL A 116 1.91 7.70 -5.41
N THR A 117 2.55 8.80 -5.78
CA THR A 117 3.00 9.01 -7.16
C THR A 117 4.17 8.10 -7.51
N HIS A 118 5.10 7.92 -6.57
CA HIS A 118 6.31 7.14 -6.75
C HIS A 118 6.45 6.12 -5.61
N PRO A 119 6.07 4.85 -5.83
CA PRO A 119 6.25 3.84 -4.82
C PRO A 119 7.75 3.49 -4.65
N MET A 120 8.13 3.05 -3.45
CA MET A 120 9.47 2.48 -3.24
C MET A 120 9.64 1.17 -4.01
N GLN A 121 8.57 0.36 -4.10
CA GLN A 121 8.52 -0.83 -4.92
C GLN A 121 7.77 -0.55 -6.23
N ASP A 122 8.44 -0.57 -7.37
CA ASP A 122 7.89 -0.13 -8.67
C ASP A 122 6.65 -0.93 -9.12
N LEU A 123 6.56 -2.19 -8.69
CA LEU A 123 5.47 -3.10 -9.01
C LEU A 123 4.28 -3.00 -8.04
N ALA A 124 4.40 -2.20 -6.97
CA ALA A 124 3.31 -1.92 -6.04
C ALA A 124 2.36 -0.89 -6.65
N ARG A 125 1.28 -1.40 -7.26
CA ARG A 125 0.37 -0.62 -8.09
C ARG A 125 -1.08 -0.97 -7.80
N VAL A 126 -1.94 0.03 -7.99
CA VAL A 126 -3.37 -0.13 -8.22
C VAL A 126 -3.54 -0.83 -9.57
N ILE A 127 -4.33 -1.90 -9.59
CA ILE A 127 -4.57 -2.73 -10.78
C ILE A 127 -6.00 -2.61 -11.30
N ALA A 128 -6.94 -2.13 -10.47
CA ALA A 128 -8.33 -1.89 -10.84
C ALA A 128 -8.93 -0.79 -9.98
N VAL A 129 -9.80 0.02 -10.57
CA VAL A 129 -10.60 1.06 -9.90
C VAL A 129 -12.07 0.82 -10.28
N GLU A 130 -12.95 0.85 -9.28
CA GLU A 130 -14.41 0.73 -9.43
C GLU A 130 -15.10 2.09 -9.68
#